data_AF-A0AAW8KS41-F1
#
_entry.id   AF-A0AAW8KS41-F1
#
_cell.length_a   1.000
_cell.length_b   1.000
_cell.length_c   1.000
_cell.angle_alpha   90.00
_cell.angle_beta   90.00
_cell.angle_gamma   90.00
#
_symmetry.space_group_name_H-M   'P 1'
#
loop_
_entity.id
_entity.type
_entity.pdbx_description
1 polymer ?
#
loop_
_entity_poly.entity_id
_entity_poly.type
_entity_poly.pdbx_seq_one_letter_code
_entity_poly.pdbx_strand_id
1 'polypeptide(L)'
;VKLTDGTTLLVAPETWSVENEAGKVIASFQQIPLRLAWAITIHKSQGMTLEAAEINLMNTFEKGQGYVALSRLKSLTGLKLLGINEQALELDSLAVKADRRFQELSKEAEDNFADVDLTAQHKAFIRHCGGTLNETEISRNEKKLAKGGKQNYATATLDETRVLFEEGYEIEDIAHERGLTPATIINHLARLHKEQKLDISVAHPGEEVVEEIRKIYKKLKKRQNPDHFSDDGSIKLRPIVEATSPRMGYDQVRLALLFIE
;
A
#
# COMPACT_ATOMS: atom_id res chain seq x y z
N VAL A 1 -18.57 23.51 0.67
CA VAL A 1 -19.37 22.41 0.08
C VAL A 1 -19.60 21.36 1.15
N LYS A 2 -20.82 20.82 1.26
CA LYS A 2 -21.14 19.69 2.13
C LYS A 2 -21.13 18.41 1.29
N LEU A 3 -20.35 17.42 1.70
CA LEU A 3 -20.23 16.12 1.01
C LEU A 3 -21.34 15.16 1.45
N THR A 4 -21.47 14.03 0.75
CA THR A 4 -22.50 13.02 1.00
C THR A 4 -22.33 12.30 2.34
N ASP A 5 -21.12 12.27 2.89
CA ASP A 5 -20.80 11.75 4.23
C ASP A 5 -21.10 12.76 5.36
N GLY A 6 -21.56 13.97 5.02
CA GLY A 6 -21.86 15.05 5.95
C GLY A 6 -20.71 16.02 6.23
N THR A 7 -19.49 15.71 5.77
CA THR A 7 -18.30 16.56 5.95
C THR A 7 -18.47 17.89 5.21
N THR A 8 -18.04 19.00 5.84
CA THR A 8 -18.06 20.33 5.20
C THR A 8 -16.64 20.78 4.88
N LEU A 9 -16.39 21.12 3.62
CA LEU A 9 -15.10 21.55 3.09
C LEU A 9 -15.17 22.96 2.51
N LEU A 10 -14.21 23.82 2.84
CA LEU A 10 -13.96 25.07 2.12
C LEU A 10 -13.18 24.75 0.85
N VAL A 11 -13.75 25.07 -0.32
CA VAL A 11 -13.14 24.76 -1.62
C VAL A 11 -12.51 26.03 -2.18
N ALA A 12 -11.18 26.06 -2.26
CA ALA A 12 -10.42 27.15 -2.85
C ALA A 12 -10.26 26.98 -4.38
N PRO A 13 -9.95 28.06 -5.12
CA PRO A 13 -9.59 27.95 -6.54
C PRO A 13 -8.35 27.09 -6.75
N GLU A 14 -8.42 26.20 -7.73
CA GLU A 14 -7.32 25.34 -8.20
C GLU A 14 -6.85 25.84 -9.57
N THR A 15 -5.57 25.65 -9.88
CA THR A 15 -4.99 25.98 -11.20
C THR A 15 -4.66 24.70 -11.95
N TRP A 16 -5.23 24.52 -13.13
CA TRP A 16 -4.85 23.47 -14.08
C TRP A 16 -3.96 24.06 -15.16
N SER A 17 -2.85 23.39 -15.45
CA SER A 17 -1.92 23.77 -16.52
C SER A 17 -1.84 22.68 -17.57
N VAL A 18 -1.59 23.11 -18.82
CA VAL A 18 -1.19 22.23 -19.92
C VAL A 18 0.26 22.54 -20.22
N GLU A 19 1.07 21.49 -20.27
CA GLU A 19 2.51 21.55 -20.58
C GLU A 19 2.76 21.04 -22.00
N ASN A 20 3.79 21.57 -22.66
CA ASN A 20 4.29 21.00 -23.91
C ASN A 20 5.25 19.82 -23.63
N GLU A 21 5.72 19.17 -24.70
CA GLU A 21 6.67 18.04 -24.62
C GLU A 21 8.00 18.39 -23.92
N ALA A 22 8.34 19.68 -23.84
CA ALA A 22 9.52 20.18 -23.13
C ALA A 22 9.25 20.53 -21.65
N GLY A 23 8.07 20.19 -21.12
CA GLY A 23 7.67 20.47 -19.73
C GLY A 23 7.37 21.95 -19.45
N LYS A 24 7.20 22.79 -20.48
CA LYS A 24 6.86 24.20 -20.32
C LYS A 24 5.35 24.37 -20.34
N VAL A 25 4.81 25.02 -19.31
CA VAL A 25 3.39 25.41 -19.26
C VAL A 25 3.07 26.36 -20.42
N ILE A 26 2.13 25.95 -21.28
CA ILE A 26 1.68 26.71 -22.44
C ILE A 26 0.32 27.38 -22.22
N ALA A 27 -0.48 26.86 -21.29
CA ALA A 27 -1.75 27.44 -20.89
C ALA A 27 -2.04 27.07 -19.43
N SER A 28 -2.72 27.96 -18.71
CA SER A 28 -3.25 27.66 -17.40
C SER A 28 -4.65 28.24 -17.22
N PHE A 29 -5.44 27.59 -16.39
CA PHE A 29 -6.80 27.99 -16.07
C PHE A 29 -7.00 27.84 -14.57
N GLN A 30 -7.44 28.91 -13.90
CA GLN A 30 -7.72 28.89 -12.47
C GLN A 30 -9.23 29.01 -12.23
N GLN A 31 -9.78 28.07 -11.45
CA GLN A 31 -11.20 28.03 -11.15
C GLN A 31 -11.46 27.22 -9.88
N ILE A 32 -12.59 27.44 -9.23
CA ILE A 32 -13.06 26.56 -8.15
C ILE A 32 -13.36 25.17 -8.76
N PRO A 33 -12.78 24.07 -8.24
CA PRO A 33 -12.89 22.71 -8.79
C PRO A 33 -14.28 22.08 -8.57
N LEU A 34 -15.34 22.79 -8.96
CA LEU A 34 -16.73 22.38 -8.82
C LEU A 34 -17.46 22.57 -10.14
N ARG A 35 -18.32 21.59 -10.45
CA ARG A 35 -19.25 21.65 -11.57
C ARG A 35 -20.61 21.18 -11.09
N LEU A 36 -21.68 21.80 -11.60
CA LEU A 36 -23.03 21.31 -11.40
C LEU A 36 -23.14 19.87 -11.92
N ALA A 37 -23.65 18.96 -11.07
CA ALA A 37 -23.64 17.53 -11.34
C ALA A 37 -25.05 16.89 -11.29
N TRP A 38 -26.13 17.70 -11.29
CA TRP A 38 -27.50 17.19 -11.42
C TRP A 38 -27.73 16.47 -12.76
N ALA A 39 -27.10 16.95 -13.81
CA ALA A 39 -27.13 16.33 -15.12
C ALA A 39 -25.69 16.14 -15.63
N ILE A 40 -25.41 14.95 -16.12
CA ILE A 40 -24.13 14.59 -16.74
C ILE A 40 -24.40 13.92 -18.07
N THR A 41 -23.44 14.03 -19.00
CA THR A 41 -23.55 13.31 -20.27
C THR A 41 -23.23 11.83 -20.04
N ILE A 42 -23.78 10.96 -20.89
CA ILE A 42 -23.53 9.50 -20.83
C ILE A 42 -22.02 9.22 -20.88
N HIS A 43 -21.28 9.91 -21.75
CA HIS A 43 -19.81 9.81 -21.84
C HIS A 43 -19.10 10.14 -20.52
N LYS A 44 -19.57 11.16 -19.77
CA LYS A 44 -18.99 11.52 -18.48
C LYS A 44 -19.40 10.56 -17.35
N SER A 45 -20.47 9.79 -17.56
CA SER A 45 -20.91 8.76 -16.61
C SER A 45 -20.16 7.42 -16.76
N GLN A 46 -19.39 7.23 -17.84
CA GLN A 46 -18.72 5.97 -18.12
C GLN A 46 -17.77 5.57 -16.97
N GLY A 47 -17.91 4.34 -16.48
CA GLY A 47 -17.15 3.83 -15.33
C GLY A 47 -17.71 4.23 -13.96
N MET A 48 -18.72 5.12 -13.90
CA MET A 48 -19.39 5.46 -12.64
C MET A 48 -20.39 4.38 -12.22
N THR A 49 -20.70 4.34 -10.93
CA THR A 49 -21.83 3.57 -10.40
C THR A 49 -22.80 4.55 -9.71
N LEU A 50 -24.08 4.48 -10.08
CA LEU A 50 -25.13 5.39 -9.63
C LEU A 50 -26.23 4.61 -8.89
N GLU A 51 -26.74 5.19 -7.81
CA GLU A 51 -27.86 4.61 -7.05
C GLU A 51 -29.20 4.82 -7.77
N ALA A 52 -29.43 6.02 -8.30
CA ALA A 52 -30.62 6.39 -9.04
C ALA A 52 -30.29 7.43 -10.12
N ALA A 53 -30.99 7.36 -11.26
CA ALA A 53 -30.84 8.31 -12.35
C ALA A 53 -32.11 8.40 -13.20
N GLU A 54 -32.41 9.62 -13.65
CA GLU A 54 -33.35 9.88 -14.74
C GLU A 54 -32.57 9.91 -16.06
N ILE A 55 -32.91 9.03 -17.00
CA ILE A 55 -32.17 8.83 -18.24
C ILE A 55 -33.10 9.09 -19.44
N ASN A 56 -32.61 9.86 -20.41
CA ASN A 56 -33.27 10.06 -21.69
C ASN A 56 -32.35 9.57 -22.82
N LEU A 57 -32.76 8.52 -23.52
CA LEU A 57 -32.03 7.91 -24.63
C LEU A 57 -32.67 8.22 -26.00
N MET A 58 -33.57 9.21 -26.11
CA MET A 58 -34.18 9.54 -27.40
C MET A 58 -33.19 10.14 -28.40
N ASN A 59 -32.17 10.85 -27.91
CA ASN A 59 -31.15 11.53 -28.71
C ASN A 59 -29.81 10.78 -28.73
N THR A 60 -29.78 9.49 -28.42
CA THR A 60 -28.56 8.69 -28.58
C THR A 60 -28.21 8.56 -30.04
N PHE A 61 -26.92 8.73 -30.34
CA PHE A 61 -26.40 8.78 -31.71
C PHE A 61 -25.21 7.83 -31.93
N GLU A 62 -24.74 7.16 -30.87
CA GLU A 62 -23.67 6.16 -30.94
C GLU A 62 -24.17 4.79 -30.52
N LYS A 63 -23.63 3.75 -31.17
CA LYS A 63 -23.90 2.35 -30.83
C LYS A 63 -23.33 2.03 -29.46
N GLY A 64 -24.08 1.28 -28.66
CA GLY A 64 -23.72 0.95 -27.27
C GLY A 64 -23.92 2.08 -26.25
N GLN A 65 -24.31 3.30 -26.66
CA GLN A 65 -24.50 4.42 -25.74
C GLN A 65 -25.64 4.16 -24.74
N GLY A 66 -26.72 3.49 -25.16
CA GLY A 66 -27.80 3.07 -24.27
C GLY A 66 -27.31 2.07 -23.22
N TYR A 67 -26.49 1.09 -23.63
CA TYR A 67 -25.86 0.15 -22.69
C TYR A 67 -24.98 0.87 -21.66
N VAL A 68 -24.14 1.81 -22.09
CA VAL A 68 -23.28 2.59 -21.16
C VAL A 68 -24.13 3.31 -20.12
N ALA A 69 -25.20 3.98 -20.53
CA ALA A 69 -26.08 4.73 -19.64
C ALA A 69 -26.81 3.83 -18.63
N LEU A 70 -27.44 2.75 -19.11
CA LEU A 70 -28.26 1.87 -18.27
C LEU A 70 -27.39 1.05 -17.30
N SER A 71 -26.20 0.62 -17.72
CA SER A 71 -25.27 -0.15 -16.90
C SER A 71 -24.63 0.64 -15.75
N ARG A 72 -24.89 1.95 -15.63
CA ARG A 72 -24.40 2.74 -14.48
C ARG A 72 -25.23 2.50 -13.23
N LEU A 73 -26.49 2.08 -13.36
CA LEU A 73 -27.37 1.86 -12.22
C LEU A 73 -27.14 0.50 -11.56
N LYS A 74 -27.16 0.47 -10.23
CA LYS A 74 -27.08 -0.78 -9.46
C LYS A 74 -28.37 -1.62 -9.50
N SER A 75 -29.52 -0.96 -9.69
CA SER A 75 -30.83 -1.61 -9.64
C SER A 75 -31.83 -0.94 -10.57
N LEU A 76 -32.82 -1.71 -11.02
CA LEU A 76 -33.92 -1.18 -11.85
C LEU A 76 -34.81 -0.20 -11.09
N THR A 77 -34.93 -0.32 -9.76
CA THR A 77 -35.73 0.59 -8.93
C THR A 77 -35.20 2.03 -8.96
N GLY A 78 -33.89 2.21 -9.15
CA GLY A 78 -33.26 3.52 -9.29
C GLY A 78 -33.41 4.15 -10.68
N LEU A 79 -33.95 3.42 -11.67
CA LEU A 79 -34.05 3.89 -13.05
C LEU A 79 -35.38 4.58 -13.31
N LYS A 80 -35.31 5.80 -13.84
CA LYS A 80 -36.44 6.45 -14.53
C LYS A 80 -36.05 6.72 -15.98
N LEU A 81 -36.63 5.96 -16.91
CA LEU A 81 -36.37 6.10 -18.34
C LEU A 81 -37.44 7.01 -18.98
N LEU A 82 -37.02 8.13 -19.55
CA LEU A 82 -37.91 9.09 -20.21
C LEU A 82 -38.24 8.69 -21.65
N GLY A 83 -37.36 7.95 -22.31
CA GLY A 83 -37.52 7.48 -23.68
C GLY A 83 -36.25 6.84 -24.21
N ILE A 84 -36.37 6.06 -25.29
CA ILE A 84 -35.29 5.32 -25.94
C ILE A 84 -35.53 5.24 -27.44
N ASN A 85 -34.46 5.33 -28.24
CA ASN A 85 -34.50 5.07 -29.68
C ASN A 85 -33.85 3.70 -30.01
N GLU A 86 -34.04 3.19 -31.22
CA GLU A 86 -33.48 1.89 -31.62
C GLU A 86 -31.94 1.88 -31.60
N GLN A 87 -31.31 2.98 -32.06
CA GLN A 87 -29.87 3.12 -32.11
C GLN A 87 -29.20 2.98 -30.73
N ALA A 88 -29.88 3.37 -29.65
CA ALA A 88 -29.41 3.22 -28.27
C ALA A 88 -29.06 1.77 -27.91
N LEU A 89 -29.75 0.81 -28.55
CA LEU A 89 -29.64 -0.63 -28.32
C LEU A 89 -28.82 -1.34 -29.39
N GLU A 90 -28.38 -0.64 -30.43
CA GLU A 90 -27.53 -1.21 -31.46
C GLU A 90 -26.12 -1.48 -30.96
N LEU A 91 -25.53 -2.56 -31.46
CA LEU A 91 -24.14 -2.93 -31.22
C LEU A 91 -23.30 -2.69 -32.48
N ASP A 92 -22.05 -2.31 -32.28
CA ASP A 92 -21.11 -2.19 -33.38
C ASP A 92 -20.77 -3.57 -33.96
N SER A 93 -20.79 -3.68 -35.29
CA SER A 93 -20.55 -4.95 -35.98
C SER A 93 -19.14 -5.50 -35.79
N LEU A 94 -18.14 -4.64 -35.62
CA LEU A 94 -16.76 -5.04 -35.33
C LEU A 94 -16.66 -5.58 -33.91
N ALA A 95 -17.35 -4.96 -32.94
CA ALA A 95 -17.39 -5.45 -31.57
C ALA A 95 -18.02 -6.85 -31.49
N VAL A 96 -19.13 -7.08 -32.20
CA VAL A 96 -19.78 -8.40 -32.27
C VAL A 96 -18.88 -9.45 -32.92
N LYS A 97 -18.17 -9.09 -34.01
CA LYS A 97 -17.22 -10.01 -34.67
C LYS A 97 -16.02 -10.33 -33.77
N ALA A 98 -15.49 -9.33 -33.06
CA ALA A 98 -14.39 -9.51 -32.13
C ALA A 98 -14.80 -10.40 -30.96
N ASP A 99 -15.97 -10.17 -30.36
CA ASP A 99 -16.50 -11.00 -29.28
C ASP A 99 -16.64 -12.46 -29.68
N ARG A 100 -17.19 -12.73 -30.88
CA ARG A 100 -17.25 -14.09 -31.43
C ARG A 100 -15.86 -14.73 -31.54
N ARG A 101 -14.87 -13.97 -32.04
CA ARG A 101 -13.50 -14.49 -32.13
C ARG A 101 -12.89 -14.77 -30.76
N PHE A 102 -13.18 -13.94 -29.76
CA PHE A 102 -12.73 -14.20 -28.38
C PHE A 102 -13.38 -15.45 -27.78
N GLN A 103 -14.66 -15.70 -28.06
CA GLN A 103 -15.34 -16.92 -27.63
C GLN A 103 -14.74 -18.17 -28.30
N GLU A 104 -14.44 -18.11 -29.60
CA GLU A 104 -13.74 -19.19 -30.33
C GLU A 104 -12.36 -19.46 -29.73
N LEU A 105 -11.55 -18.41 -29.52
CA LEU A 105 -10.23 -18.52 -28.91
C LEU A 105 -10.30 -19.06 -27.48
N SER A 106 -11.31 -18.67 -26.70
CA SER A 106 -11.55 -19.19 -25.36
C SER A 106 -11.83 -20.68 -25.39
N LYS A 107 -12.61 -21.15 -26.37
CA LYS A 107 -12.91 -22.58 -26.54
C LYS A 107 -11.69 -23.36 -27.03
N GLU A 108 -10.96 -22.83 -28.00
CA GLU A 108 -9.68 -23.42 -28.46
C GLU A 108 -8.70 -23.54 -27.29
N ALA A 109 -8.61 -22.54 -26.42
CA ALA A 109 -7.79 -22.59 -25.22
C ALA A 109 -8.28 -23.64 -24.23
N GLU A 110 -9.59 -23.71 -23.96
CA GLU A 110 -10.18 -24.73 -23.09
C GLU A 110 -9.84 -26.15 -23.57
N ASP A 111 -10.00 -26.43 -24.86
CA ASP A 111 -9.66 -27.71 -25.47
C ASP A 111 -8.15 -28.01 -25.37
N ASN A 112 -7.29 -27.02 -25.62
CA ASN A 112 -5.83 -27.19 -25.57
C ASN A 112 -5.29 -27.41 -24.15
N PHE A 113 -5.96 -26.88 -23.13
CA PHE A 113 -5.53 -26.96 -21.73
C PHE A 113 -6.33 -27.97 -20.90
N ALA A 114 -7.36 -28.62 -21.47
CA ALA A 114 -8.25 -29.54 -20.75
C ALA A 114 -7.49 -30.64 -19.99
N ASP A 115 -6.49 -31.25 -20.63
CA ASP A 115 -5.72 -32.38 -20.09
C ASP A 115 -4.28 -32.02 -19.72
N VAL A 116 -3.93 -30.73 -19.68
CA VAL A 116 -2.56 -30.28 -19.37
C VAL A 116 -2.42 -30.05 -17.86
N ASP A 117 -1.44 -30.69 -17.22
CA ASP A 117 -1.09 -30.36 -15.84
C ASP A 117 -0.39 -29.00 -15.77
N LEU A 118 -1.16 -27.98 -15.39
CA LEU A 118 -0.68 -26.62 -15.21
C LEU A 118 -0.09 -26.36 -13.82
N THR A 119 0.03 -27.35 -12.94
CA THR A 119 0.50 -27.17 -11.56
C THR A 119 1.87 -26.50 -11.48
N ALA A 120 2.80 -26.90 -12.36
CA ALA A 120 4.13 -26.29 -12.40
C ALA A 120 4.09 -24.81 -12.82
N GLN A 121 3.30 -24.48 -13.84
CA GLN A 121 3.14 -23.12 -14.35
C GLN A 121 2.41 -22.24 -13.34
N HIS A 122 1.37 -22.77 -12.69
CA HIS A 122 0.64 -22.12 -11.61
C HIS A 122 1.56 -21.76 -10.44
N LYS A 123 2.38 -22.71 -9.98
CA LYS A 123 3.37 -22.48 -8.91
C LYS A 123 4.41 -21.42 -9.30
N ALA A 124 4.88 -21.44 -10.55
CA ALA A 124 5.81 -20.44 -11.06
C ALA A 124 5.17 -19.04 -11.13
N PHE A 125 3.92 -18.96 -11.59
CA PHE A 125 3.16 -17.71 -11.67
C PHE A 125 2.95 -17.07 -10.30
N ILE A 126 2.57 -17.85 -9.28
CA ILE A 126 2.42 -17.35 -7.91
C ILE A 126 3.72 -16.70 -7.43
N ARG A 127 4.87 -17.37 -7.61
CA ARG A 127 6.17 -16.81 -7.22
C ARG A 127 6.51 -15.55 -8.00
N HIS A 128 6.22 -15.50 -9.30
CA HIS A 128 6.45 -14.33 -10.14
C HIS A 128 5.65 -13.10 -9.67
N CYS A 129 4.40 -13.30 -9.25
CA CYS A 129 3.57 -12.25 -8.68
C CYS A 129 3.96 -11.88 -7.23
N GLY A 130 5.02 -12.46 -6.67
CA GLY A 130 5.46 -12.25 -5.29
C GLY A 130 4.62 -12.98 -4.24
N GLY A 131 3.84 -13.98 -4.64
CA GLY A 131 3.06 -14.84 -3.74
C GLY A 131 3.88 -16.00 -3.15
N THR A 132 3.38 -16.56 -2.05
CA THR A 132 3.99 -17.71 -1.35
C THR A 132 3.31 -19.02 -1.73
N LEU A 133 4.10 -20.10 -1.80
CA LEU A 133 3.60 -21.49 -1.94
C LEU A 133 3.70 -22.27 -0.63
N ASN A 134 4.14 -21.62 0.45
CA ASN A 134 4.31 -22.27 1.74
C ASN A 134 2.94 -22.46 2.39
N GLU A 135 2.49 -23.72 2.51
CA GLU A 135 1.18 -24.08 3.05
C GLU A 135 0.94 -23.55 4.47
N THR A 136 1.99 -23.48 5.29
CA THR A 136 1.89 -22.94 6.66
C THR A 136 1.63 -21.43 6.66
N GLU A 137 2.27 -20.71 5.74
CA GLU A 137 2.12 -19.28 5.56
C GLU A 137 0.76 -18.95 4.96
N ILE A 138 0.31 -19.75 3.98
CA ILE A 138 -1.03 -19.66 3.39
C ILE A 138 -2.10 -19.86 4.47
N SER A 139 -2.05 -20.96 5.23
CA SER A 139 -3.02 -21.22 6.31
C SER A 139 -3.02 -20.14 7.38
N ARG A 140 -1.85 -19.57 7.70
CA ARG A 140 -1.72 -18.44 8.62
C ARG A 140 -2.39 -17.18 8.03
N ASN A 141 -2.18 -16.89 6.75
CA ASN A 141 -2.75 -15.73 6.06
C ASN A 141 -4.26 -15.86 5.86
N GLU A 142 -4.78 -17.04 5.55
CA GLU A 142 -6.22 -17.32 5.49
C GLU A 142 -6.91 -17.12 6.84
N LYS A 143 -6.30 -17.65 7.93
CA LYS A 143 -6.79 -17.41 9.30
C LYS A 143 -6.74 -15.94 9.70
N LYS A 144 -5.79 -15.17 9.17
CA LYS A 144 -5.67 -13.71 9.40
C LYS A 144 -6.75 -12.93 8.63
N LEU A 145 -6.98 -13.26 7.35
CA LEU A 145 -8.01 -12.64 6.51
C LEU A 145 -9.42 -12.92 7.05
N ALA A 146 -9.69 -14.15 7.49
CA ALA A 146 -10.98 -14.54 8.08
C ALA A 146 -11.31 -13.80 9.39
N LYS A 147 -10.30 -13.30 10.10
CA LYS A 147 -10.48 -12.53 11.35
C LYS A 147 -10.77 -11.05 11.14
N GLY A 148 -10.93 -10.58 9.89
CA GLY A 148 -11.41 -9.22 9.59
C GLY A 148 -10.50 -8.08 10.06
N GLY A 149 -9.24 -8.37 10.39
CA GLY A 149 -8.30 -7.35 10.86
C GLY A 149 -7.55 -6.72 9.70
N LYS A 150 -7.77 -5.43 9.44
CA LYS A 150 -6.74 -4.59 8.81
C LYS A 150 -5.47 -4.73 9.66
N GLN A 151 -4.51 -5.56 9.23
CA GLN A 151 -3.25 -5.64 9.94
C GLN A 151 -2.47 -4.36 9.63
N ASN A 152 -2.10 -3.61 10.67
CA ASN A 152 -1.09 -2.58 10.56
C ASN A 152 0.19 -3.25 10.06
N TYR A 153 0.67 -2.84 8.88
CA TYR A 153 1.90 -3.31 8.23
C TYR A 153 3.07 -3.41 9.22
N ALA A 154 3.14 -2.50 10.20
CA ALA A 154 4.13 -2.47 11.27
C ALA A 154 4.16 -3.70 12.21
N THR A 155 3.09 -4.49 12.33
CA THR A 155 3.09 -5.70 13.18
C THR A 155 3.62 -6.92 12.42
N ALA A 156 3.36 -7.00 11.11
CA ALA A 156 3.86 -8.09 10.27
C ALA A 156 5.40 -8.04 10.14
N THR A 157 5.96 -6.84 9.98
CA THR A 157 7.42 -6.66 9.86
C THR A 157 8.18 -7.02 11.15
N LEU A 158 7.57 -6.85 12.32
CA LEU A 158 8.14 -7.25 13.61
C LEU A 158 8.17 -8.77 13.75
N ASP A 159 7.07 -9.44 13.39
CA ASP A 159 6.96 -10.90 13.47
C ASP A 159 8.02 -11.63 12.63
N GLU A 160 8.29 -11.15 11.40
CA GLU A 160 9.35 -11.71 10.54
C GLU A 160 10.75 -11.53 11.15
N THR A 161 11.01 -10.39 11.78
CA THR A 161 12.29 -10.16 12.48
C THR A 161 12.46 -11.15 13.64
N ARG A 162 11.38 -11.38 14.40
CA ARG A 162 11.39 -12.31 15.52
C ARG A 162 11.72 -13.73 15.07
N VAL A 163 11.08 -14.21 14.01
CA VAL A 163 11.26 -15.59 13.53
C VAL A 163 12.73 -15.85 13.18
N LEU A 164 13.34 -15.01 12.34
CA LEU A 164 14.74 -15.20 11.94
C LEU A 164 15.70 -15.06 13.13
N PHE A 165 15.40 -14.15 14.07
CA PHE A 165 16.20 -13.99 15.28
C PHE A 165 16.11 -15.20 16.23
N GLU A 166 14.92 -15.77 16.42
CA GLU A 166 14.71 -16.99 17.21
C GLU A 166 15.32 -18.23 16.55
N GLU A 167 15.43 -18.24 15.21
CA GLU A 167 16.17 -19.25 14.44
C GLU A 167 17.70 -19.11 14.56
N GLY A 168 18.18 -18.05 15.23
CA GLY A 168 19.59 -17.85 15.55
C GLY A 168 20.39 -17.10 14.49
N TYR A 169 19.72 -16.40 13.56
CA TYR A 169 20.40 -15.54 12.60
C TYR A 169 20.96 -14.28 13.28
N GLU A 170 22.14 -13.86 12.85
CA GLU A 170 22.75 -12.60 13.29
C GLU A 170 22.01 -11.39 12.69
N ILE A 171 22.11 -10.23 13.34
CA ILE A 171 21.37 -9.01 12.96
C ILE A 171 21.68 -8.62 11.50
N GLU A 172 22.92 -8.74 11.07
CA GLU A 172 23.39 -8.46 9.72
C GLU A 172 22.77 -9.41 8.69
N ASP A 173 22.67 -10.70 9.02
CA ASP A 173 22.09 -11.71 8.13
C ASP A 173 20.58 -11.51 7.99
N ILE A 174 19.90 -11.20 9.10
CA ILE A 174 18.46 -10.85 9.09
C ILE A 174 18.22 -9.61 8.22
N ALA A 175 19.10 -8.61 8.31
CA ALA A 175 19.01 -7.39 7.51
C ALA A 175 19.15 -7.72 6.02
N HIS A 176 20.13 -8.55 5.65
CA HIS A 176 20.37 -8.97 4.27
C HIS A 176 19.20 -9.79 3.71
N GLU A 177 18.76 -10.84 4.42
CA GLU A 177 17.67 -11.73 3.99
C GLU A 177 16.36 -10.96 3.76
N ARG A 178 16.12 -9.91 4.55
CA ARG A 178 14.90 -9.10 4.48
C ARG A 178 15.02 -7.85 3.63
N GLY A 179 16.20 -7.56 3.07
CA GLY A 179 16.44 -6.32 2.32
C GLY A 179 16.25 -5.06 3.17
N LEU A 180 16.57 -5.13 4.47
CA LEU A 180 16.47 -4.02 5.43
C LEU A 180 17.87 -3.58 5.91
N THR A 181 17.92 -2.49 6.68
CA THR A 181 19.17 -2.06 7.32
C THR A 181 19.31 -2.68 8.72
N PRO A 182 20.54 -2.94 9.21
CA PRO A 182 20.77 -3.39 10.60
C PRO A 182 20.11 -2.48 11.64
N ALA A 183 20.15 -1.15 11.41
CA ALA A 183 19.45 -0.18 12.24
C ALA A 183 17.94 -0.45 12.38
N THR A 184 17.28 -0.86 11.29
CA THR A 184 15.85 -1.24 11.28
C THR A 184 15.62 -2.50 12.10
N ILE A 185 16.48 -3.50 11.96
CA ILE A 185 16.40 -4.77 12.72
C ILE A 185 16.60 -4.51 14.22
N ILE A 186 17.57 -3.69 14.61
CA ILE A 186 17.81 -3.32 16.01
C ILE A 186 16.57 -2.60 16.59
N ASN A 187 15.94 -1.69 15.84
CA ASN A 187 14.71 -1.04 16.28
C ASN A 187 13.54 -2.02 16.42
N HIS A 188 13.45 -3.02 15.54
CA HIS A 188 12.46 -4.08 15.67
C HIS A 188 12.69 -4.92 16.93
N LEU A 189 13.93 -5.33 17.21
CA LEU A 189 14.30 -6.07 18.42
C LEU A 189 14.00 -5.26 19.69
N ALA A 190 14.27 -3.95 19.69
CA ALA A 190 13.92 -3.05 20.79
C ALA A 190 12.41 -3.06 21.10
N ARG A 191 11.59 -2.98 20.05
CA ARG A 191 10.12 -3.05 20.18
C ARG A 191 9.65 -4.43 20.60
N LEU A 192 10.21 -5.49 20.04
CA LEU A 192 9.87 -6.87 20.40
C LEU A 192 10.23 -7.18 21.88
N HIS A 193 11.37 -6.72 22.35
CA HIS A 193 11.78 -6.84 23.74
C HIS A 193 10.83 -6.08 24.68
N LYS A 194 10.51 -4.82 24.35
CA LYS A 194 9.64 -3.97 25.17
C LYS A 194 8.17 -4.39 25.15
N GLU A 195 7.62 -4.69 23.98
CA GLU A 195 6.18 -4.94 23.77
C GLU A 195 5.83 -6.42 23.93
N GLN A 196 6.70 -7.34 23.49
CA GLN A 196 6.42 -8.77 23.40
C GLN A 196 7.34 -9.63 24.30
N LYS A 197 8.20 -9.01 25.11
CA LYS A 197 9.14 -9.67 26.03
C LYS A 197 10.03 -10.72 25.34
N LEU A 198 10.40 -10.46 24.09
CA LEU A 198 11.39 -11.28 23.38
C LEU A 198 12.72 -11.25 24.14
N ASP A 199 13.34 -12.40 24.34
CA ASP A 199 14.69 -12.47 24.88
C ASP A 199 15.69 -12.06 23.80
N ILE A 200 16.47 -11.02 24.08
CA ILE A 200 17.48 -10.46 23.17
C ILE A 200 18.90 -10.68 23.70
N SER A 201 19.08 -11.49 24.75
CA SER A 201 20.39 -11.73 25.37
C SER A 201 21.44 -12.25 24.39
N VAL A 202 21.01 -12.96 23.33
CA VAL A 202 21.88 -13.50 22.29
C VAL A 202 22.54 -12.39 21.46
N ALA A 203 21.87 -11.25 21.30
CA ALA A 203 22.40 -10.09 20.58
C ALA A 203 23.25 -9.15 21.46
N HIS A 204 23.67 -9.59 22.64
CA HIS A 204 24.41 -8.74 23.57
C HIS A 204 25.81 -8.41 22.99
N PRO A 205 26.19 -7.12 22.81
CA PRO A 205 27.44 -6.74 22.16
C PRO A 205 28.69 -6.88 23.05
N GLY A 206 28.62 -7.71 24.10
CA GLY A 206 29.62 -7.83 25.17
C GLY A 206 29.50 -6.79 26.32
N GLU A 207 29.84 -7.20 27.53
CA GLU A 207 29.69 -6.37 28.75
C GLU A 207 30.59 -5.14 28.75
N GLU A 208 31.79 -5.24 28.16
CA GLU A 208 32.73 -4.11 28.07
C GLU A 208 32.13 -2.95 27.27
N VAL A 209 31.49 -3.25 26.14
CA VAL A 209 30.84 -2.27 25.25
C VAL A 209 29.63 -1.64 25.95
N VAL A 210 28.80 -2.45 26.61
CA VAL A 210 27.62 -1.97 27.35
C VAL A 210 28.03 -1.07 28.50
N GLU A 211 29.06 -1.43 29.28
CA GLU A 211 29.53 -0.62 30.41
C GLU A 211 30.19 0.69 29.96
N GLU A 212 30.94 0.70 28.85
CA GLU A 212 31.48 1.93 28.26
C GLU A 212 30.34 2.90 27.89
N ILE A 213 29.33 2.41 27.18
CA ILE A 213 28.18 3.23 26.75
C ILE A 213 27.34 3.67 27.96
N ARG A 214 27.17 2.82 28.99
CA ARG A 214 26.50 3.16 30.25
C ARG A 214 27.18 4.33 30.97
N LYS A 215 28.51 4.34 31.02
CA LYS A 215 29.31 5.45 31.59
C LYS A 215 29.15 6.74 30.79
N ILE A 216 29.24 6.66 29.46
CA ILE A 216 29.06 7.81 28.56
C ILE A 216 27.64 8.38 28.70
N TYR A 217 26.62 7.52 28.69
CA TYR A 217 25.22 7.89 28.81
C TYR A 217 24.95 8.63 30.13
N LYS A 218 25.42 8.11 31.27
CA LYS A 218 25.31 8.79 32.58
C LYS A 218 26.03 10.13 32.61
N LYS A 219 27.22 10.23 32.00
CA LYS A 219 27.99 11.48 31.92
C LYS A 219 27.29 12.55 31.07
N LEU A 220 26.71 12.16 29.94
CA LEU A 220 25.95 13.07 29.07
C LEU A 220 24.64 13.51 29.73
N LYS A 221 23.92 12.59 30.40
CA LYS A 221 22.69 12.90 31.15
C LYS A 221 22.94 13.91 32.27
N LYS A 222 24.09 13.82 32.97
CA LYS A 222 24.47 14.75 34.04
C LYS A 222 24.82 16.16 33.54
N ARG A 223 25.37 16.28 32.32
CA ARG A 223 25.80 17.57 31.75
C ARG A 223 24.64 18.42 31.23
N GLN A 224 23.48 17.82 30.94
CA GLN A 224 22.26 18.50 30.44
C GLN A 224 22.52 19.53 29.32
N ASN A 225 23.46 19.25 28.41
CA ASN A 225 23.70 20.13 27.27
C ASN A 225 22.52 20.06 26.29
N PRO A 226 21.79 21.16 26.00
CA PRO A 226 20.59 21.13 25.15
C PRO A 226 20.81 20.47 23.78
N ASP A 227 21.98 20.66 23.18
CA ASP A 227 22.29 20.13 21.84
C ASP A 227 22.31 18.59 21.77
N HIS A 228 22.54 17.93 22.92
CA HIS A 228 22.67 16.48 23.01
C HIS A 228 21.33 15.74 23.15
N PHE A 229 20.23 16.46 23.37
CA PHE A 229 18.91 15.88 23.57
C PHE A 229 18.01 16.11 22.35
N SER A 230 17.12 15.16 22.13
CA SER A 230 15.99 15.27 21.20
C SER A 230 14.80 15.92 21.90
N ASP A 231 13.77 16.32 21.13
CA ASP A 231 12.58 16.99 21.65
C ASP A 231 11.77 16.13 22.64
N ASP A 232 11.96 14.80 22.61
CA ASP A 232 11.36 13.82 23.52
C ASP A 232 12.17 13.60 24.82
N GLY A 233 13.28 14.33 25.00
CA GLY A 233 14.18 14.20 26.15
C GLY A 233 15.15 13.02 26.09
N SER A 234 15.18 12.26 24.99
CA SER A 234 16.18 11.21 24.76
C SER A 234 17.53 11.79 24.33
N ILE A 235 18.64 11.11 24.65
CA ILE A 235 19.98 11.52 24.20
C ILE A 235 20.16 11.10 22.73
N LYS A 236 20.59 12.05 21.88
CA LYS A 236 20.92 11.76 20.47
C LYS A 236 22.10 10.77 20.39
N LEU A 237 22.07 9.88 19.39
CA LEU A 237 23.13 8.87 19.19
C LEU A 237 24.51 9.50 18.90
N ARG A 238 24.56 10.60 18.15
CA ARG A 238 25.81 11.24 17.70
C ARG A 238 26.73 11.63 18.88
N PRO A 239 26.26 12.34 19.92
CA PRO A 239 27.06 12.62 21.13
C PRO A 239 27.63 11.37 21.82
N ILE A 240 26.93 10.25 21.79
CA ILE A 240 27.36 9.00 22.41
C ILE A 240 28.49 8.39 21.57
N VAL A 241 28.27 8.27 20.26
CA VAL A 241 29.26 7.77 19.28
C VAL A 241 30.54 8.58 19.34
N GLU A 242 30.47 9.91 19.36
CA GLU A 242 31.64 10.80 19.43
C GLU A 242 32.42 10.69 20.73
N ALA A 243 31.82 10.13 21.79
CA ALA A 243 32.45 9.96 23.10
C ALA A 243 33.05 8.55 23.32
N THR A 244 32.82 7.59 22.42
CA THR A 244 33.40 6.23 22.48
C THR A 244 34.86 6.21 22.02
N SER A 245 35.69 5.32 22.60
CA SER A 245 37.10 5.17 22.24
C SER A 245 37.57 3.72 22.32
N PRO A 246 37.80 3.02 21.18
CA PRO A 246 37.75 3.50 19.80
C PRO A 246 36.32 3.90 19.37
N ARG A 247 36.22 4.72 18.32
CA ARG A 247 34.92 5.23 17.85
C ARG A 247 34.07 4.06 17.33
N MET A 248 32.99 3.76 18.03
CA MET A 248 32.04 2.70 17.65
C MET A 248 31.11 3.15 16.52
N GLY A 249 30.59 2.18 15.77
CA GLY A 249 29.55 2.43 14.77
C GLY A 249 28.20 2.80 15.40
N TYR A 250 27.34 3.48 14.64
CA TYR A 250 26.01 3.87 15.10
C TYR A 250 25.14 2.67 15.52
N ASP A 251 25.24 1.56 14.79
CA ASP A 251 24.43 0.37 15.06
C ASP A 251 24.90 -0.37 16.30
N GLN A 252 26.22 -0.44 16.52
CA GLN A 252 26.81 -0.99 17.75
C GLN A 252 26.37 -0.19 18.99
N VAL A 253 26.36 1.15 18.89
CA VAL A 253 25.87 2.01 19.98
C VAL A 253 24.36 1.82 20.19
N ARG A 254 23.58 1.74 19.11
CA ARG A 254 22.13 1.53 19.18
C ARG A 254 21.78 0.18 19.84
N LEU A 255 22.51 -0.88 19.51
CA LEU A 255 22.32 -2.21 20.08
C LEU A 255 22.66 -2.23 21.56
N ALA A 256 23.81 -1.66 21.96
CA ALA A 256 24.23 -1.62 23.36
C ALA A 256 23.27 -0.80 24.24
N LEU A 257 22.64 0.25 23.71
CA LEU A 257 21.62 1.01 24.43
C LEU A 257 20.38 0.19 24.81
N LEU A 258 20.12 -0.95 24.15
CA LEU A 258 19.03 -1.85 24.53
C LEU A 258 19.29 -2.57 25.86
N PHE A 259 20.55 -2.62 26.30
CA PHE A 259 21.01 -3.33 27.50
C PHE A 259 21.40 -2.38 28.65
N ILE A 260 21.04 -1.11 28.53
CA ILE A 260 21.31 -0.08 29.55
C ILE A 260 19.98 0.34 30.17
N GLU A 261 19.84 0.06 31.47
CA GLU A 261 18.73 0.54 32.32
C GLU A 261 18.88 2.03 32.69
#